data_AF-A0A200JG55-F1
#
_entry.id   AF-A0A200JG55-F1
#
_cell.length_a   1.000
_cell.length_b   1.000
_cell.length_c   1.000
_cell.angle_alpha   90.00
_cell.angle_beta   90.00
_cell.angle_gamma   90.00
#
_symmetry.space_group_name_H-M   'P 1'
#
loop_
_entity.id
_entity.type
_entity.pdbx_description
1 polymer ?
#
loop_
_entity_poly.entity_id
_entity_poly.type
_entity_poly.pdbx_seq_one_letter_code
_entity_poly.pdbx_strand_id
1 'polypeptide(L)'
;MINRKKIIQSLYFVLLLIWLIGVILTLNFLPMQDPDTLTLDEKINLQKQFSINYDLGHLFIKISEVPLIALTIYTIVSFLLTKYKKEKQS
;
A
#
# COMPACT_ATOMS: atom_id res chain seq x y z
N MET A 1 11.82 -20.81 -18.90
CA MET A 1 10.79 -19.89 -19.44
C MET A 1 10.17 -19.13 -18.27
N ILE A 2 10.50 -17.85 -18.12
CA ILE A 2 10.02 -17.06 -16.98
C ILE A 2 8.54 -16.75 -17.16
N ASN A 3 7.71 -17.21 -16.22
CA ASN A 3 6.27 -17.06 -16.29
C ASN A 3 5.89 -15.64 -15.82
N ARG A 4 5.80 -14.68 -16.76
CA ARG A 4 5.60 -13.24 -16.47
C ARG A 4 4.45 -12.95 -15.51
N LYS A 5 3.36 -13.73 -15.58
CA LYS A 5 2.22 -13.63 -14.65
C LYS A 5 2.60 -13.93 -13.20
N LYS A 6 3.42 -14.96 -12.96
CA LYS A 6 3.90 -15.31 -11.61
C LYS A 6 4.81 -14.23 -11.03
N ILE A 7 5.64 -13.61 -11.87
CA ILE A 7 6.47 -12.47 -11.45
C ILE A 7 5.61 -11.29 -11.02
N ILE A 8 4.63 -10.90 -11.84
CA ILE A 8 3.76 -9.76 -11.53
C ILE A 8 3.01 -10.02 -10.21
N GLN A 9 2.48 -11.23 -10.01
CA GLN A 9 1.82 -11.62 -8.76
C GLN A 9 2.77 -11.57 -7.56
N SER A 10 3.99 -12.11 -7.69
CA SER A 10 4.99 -12.08 -6.62
C SER A 10 5.40 -10.65 -6.28
N LEU A 11 5.59 -9.80 -7.29
CA LEU A 11 5.94 -8.39 -7.10
C LEU A 11 4.81 -7.64 -6.39
N TYR A 12 3.57 -7.87 -6.80
CA TYR A 12 2.39 -7.30 -6.14
C TYR A 12 2.33 -7.71 -4.68
N PHE A 13 2.53 -8.99 -4.39
CA PHE A 13 2.51 -9.52 -3.02
C PHE A 13 3.62 -8.92 -2.15
N VAL A 14 4.84 -8.80 -2.68
CA VAL A 14 5.97 -8.17 -1.95
C VAL A 14 5.69 -6.70 -1.66
N LEU A 15 5.20 -5.94 -2.63
CA LEU A 15 4.86 -4.53 -2.42
C LEU A 15 3.74 -4.36 -1.39
N LEU A 16 2.73 -5.23 -1.44
CA LEU A 16 1.63 -5.24 -0.47
C LEU A 16 2.11 -5.59 0.94
N LEU A 17 3.06 -6.52 1.07
CA LEU A 17 3.69 -6.83 2.36
C LEU A 17 4.49 -5.65 2.91
N ILE A 18 5.30 -4.98 2.08
CA ILE A 18 6.06 -3.79 2.50
C ILE A 18 5.10 -2.69 2.96
N TRP A 19 4.02 -2.47 2.22
CA TRP A 19 2.99 -1.52 2.59
C TRP A 19 2.34 -1.88 3.93
N LEU A 20 1.93 -3.15 4.11
CA LEU A 20 1.30 -3.63 5.34
C LEU A 20 2.23 -3.51 6.55
N ILE A 21 3.51 -3.85 6.40
CA ILE A 21 4.52 -3.65 7.44
C ILE A 21 4.64 -2.16 7.78
N GLY A 22 4.67 -1.28 6.76
CA GLY A 22 4.69 0.16 6.97
C GLY A 22 3.48 0.66 7.76
N VAL A 23 2.29 0.13 7.45
CA VAL A 23 1.04 0.39 8.19
C VAL A 23 1.14 -0.08 9.64
N ILE A 24 1.65 -1.29 9.89
CA ILE A 24 1.83 -1.82 11.25
C ILE A 24 2.85 -1.00 12.05
N LEU A 25 3.93 -0.53 11.41
CA LEU A 25 4.95 0.28 12.08
C LEU A 25 4.46 1.69 12.42
N THR A 26 3.52 2.24 11.64
CA THR A 26 2.92 3.57 11.84
C THR A 26 1.68 3.56 12.72
N LEU A 27 0.91 2.48 12.70
CA LEU A 27 -0.24 2.28 13.56
C LEU A 27 0.19 1.60 14.85
N ASN A 28 0.23 2.37 15.93
CA ASN A 28 -0.01 1.78 17.24
C ASN A 28 -1.50 2.01 17.59
N PHE A 29 -2.23 0.94 17.88
CA PHE A 29 -3.63 1.01 18.31
C PHE A 29 -3.67 1.51 19.75
N LEU A 30 -3.38 2.79 19.95
CA LEU A 30 -3.76 3.45 21.19
C LEU A 30 -5.29 3.52 21.24
N PRO A 31 -5.93 3.11 22.34
CA PRO A 31 -7.26 3.60 22.63
C PRO A 31 -7.14 5.11 22.88
N MET A 32 -7.31 5.93 21.83
CA MET A 32 -7.51 7.36 22.01
C MET A 32 -8.83 7.54 22.73
N GLN A 33 -8.76 7.83 24.03
CA GLN A 33 -9.93 7.96 24.87
C GLN A 33 -10.77 9.19 24.50
N ASP A 34 -10.19 10.22 23.87
CA ASP A 34 -10.91 11.38 23.32
C ASP A 34 -10.19 11.97 22.08
N PRO A 35 -10.59 11.62 20.84
CA PRO A 35 -9.98 12.16 19.62
C PRO A 35 -10.38 13.61 19.31
N ASP A 36 -11.41 14.15 19.95
CA ASP A 36 -11.95 15.48 19.63
C ASP A 36 -11.30 16.62 20.42
N THR A 37 -10.49 16.29 21.42
CA THR A 37 -9.79 17.28 22.28
C THR A 37 -8.38 17.60 21.81
N LEU A 38 -7.81 16.81 20.89
CA LEU A 38 -6.42 16.96 20.42
C LEU A 38 -6.36 17.66 19.05
N THR A 39 -5.46 18.62 18.93
CA THR A 39 -5.11 19.24 17.64
C THR A 39 -4.39 18.25 16.72
N LEU A 40 -4.35 18.53 15.40
CA LEU A 40 -3.72 17.64 14.42
C LEU A 40 -2.23 17.37 14.74
N ASP A 41 -1.51 18.41 15.16
CA ASP A 41 -0.09 18.31 15.49
C ASP A 41 0.15 17.46 16.75
N GLU A 42 -0.72 17.57 17.75
CA GLU A 42 -0.66 16.73 18.95
C GLU A 42 -0.96 15.28 18.64
N LYS A 43 -1.93 15.00 17.75
CA LYS A 43 -2.22 13.65 17.26
C LYS A 43 -1.00 13.04 16.57
N ILE A 44 -0.31 13.81 15.73
CA ILE A 44 0.91 13.36 15.03
C ILE A 44 2.05 13.12 16.03
N ASN A 45 2.24 14.01 17.00
CA ASN A 45 3.29 13.84 18.01
C ASN A 45 3.04 12.65 18.94
N LEU A 46 1.79 12.45 19.37
CA LEU A 46 1.38 11.24 20.10
C LEU A 46 1.60 10.01 19.23
N GLN A 47 1.16 10.03 17.97
CA GLN A 47 1.37 8.90 17.07
C GLN A 47 2.87 8.59 16.89
N LYS A 48 3.75 9.59 16.81
CA LYS A 48 5.20 9.40 16.78
C LYS A 48 5.75 8.80 18.07
N GLN A 49 5.32 9.29 19.23
CA GLN A 49 5.78 8.78 20.53
C GLN A 49 5.38 7.33 20.78
N PHE A 50 4.20 6.93 20.28
CA PHE A 50 3.66 5.60 20.52
C PHE A 50 3.88 4.63 19.37
N SER A 51 4.21 5.10 18.17
CA SER A 51 4.58 4.22 17.06
C SER A 51 5.79 3.36 17.41
N ILE A 52 5.86 2.15 16.85
CA ILE A 52 7.07 1.32 16.94
C ILE A 52 8.20 2.00 16.18
N ASN A 53 7.92 2.53 14.98
CA ASN A 53 8.84 3.34 14.20
C ASN A 53 8.07 4.14 13.12
N TYR A 54 7.56 5.32 13.47
CA TYR A 54 6.76 6.17 12.57
C TYR A 54 7.48 6.49 11.26
N ASP A 55 8.74 6.96 11.35
CA ASP A 55 9.49 7.41 10.17
C ASP A 55 9.79 6.26 9.21
N LEU A 56 10.17 5.09 9.75
CA LEU A 56 10.42 3.89 8.95
C LEU A 56 9.13 3.37 8.31
N GLY A 57 8.03 3.33 9.06
CA GLY A 57 6.76 2.86 8.52
C GLY A 57 6.19 3.80 7.45
N HIS A 58 6.30 5.11 7.65
CA HIS A 58 5.92 6.10 6.65
C HIS A 58 6.79 6.02 5.39
N LEU A 59 8.09 5.74 5.54
CA LEU A 59 8.98 5.46 4.41
C LEU A 59 8.53 4.22 3.62
N PHE A 60 8.21 3.11 4.29
CA PHE A 60 7.75 1.89 3.63
C PHE A 60 6.42 2.09 2.91
N ILE A 61 5.48 2.83 3.50
CA ILE A 61 4.22 3.19 2.84
C ILE A 61 4.51 3.98 1.56
N LYS A 62 5.31 5.06 1.63
CA LYS A 62 5.60 5.89 0.45
C LYS A 62 6.34 5.15 -0.67
N ILE A 63 7.30 4.29 -0.31
CA ILE A 63 8.06 3.50 -1.30
C ILE A 63 7.18 2.45 -1.99
N SER A 64 6.23 1.85 -1.26
CA SER A 64 5.38 0.80 -1.80
C SER A 64 4.14 1.32 -2.53
N GLU A 65 3.63 2.49 -2.15
CA GLU A 65 2.39 3.08 -2.67
C GLU A 65 2.46 3.39 -4.17
N VAL A 66 3.48 4.13 -4.60
CA VAL A 66 3.66 4.51 -6.01
C VAL A 66 3.74 3.28 -6.95
N PRO A 67 4.61 2.28 -6.69
CA PRO A 67 4.66 1.08 -7.52
C PRO A 67 3.41 0.20 -7.40
N LEU A 68 2.72 0.16 -6.24
CA LEU A 68 1.42 -0.53 -6.12
C LEU A 68 0.37 0.08 -7.05
N ILE A 69 0.25 1.41 -7.06
CA ILE A 69 -0.69 2.12 -7.94
C ILE A 69 -0.34 1.85 -9.41
N ALA A 70 0.93 1.99 -9.78
CA ALA A 70 1.38 1.75 -11.16
C ALA A 70 1.10 0.31 -11.61
N LEU A 71 1.36 -0.68 -10.75
CA LEU A 71 1.12 -2.09 -11.05
C LEU A 71 -0.38 -2.40 -11.15
N THR A 72 -1.21 -1.75 -10.33
CA THR A 72 -2.68 -1.85 -10.38
C THR A 72 -3.23 -1.27 -11.69
N ILE A 73 -2.79 -0.09 -12.10
CA ILE A 73 -3.19 0.51 -13.38
C ILE A 73 -2.78 -0.39 -14.54
N TYR A 74 -1.53 -0.86 -14.54
CA TYR A 74 -1.02 -1.76 -15.58
C TYR A 74 -1.83 -3.05 -15.70
N THR A 75 -2.20 -3.67 -14.57
CA THR A 75 -2.98 -4.91 -14.57
C THR A 75 -4.41 -4.70 -15.08
N ILE A 76 -5.05 -3.59 -14.69
CA ILE A 76 -6.38 -3.21 -15.20
C ILE A 76 -6.35 -2.98 -16.71
N VAL A 77 -5.42 -2.15 -17.19
CA VAL A 77 -5.29 -1.84 -18.63
C VAL A 77 -5.02 -3.11 -19.44
N SER A 78 -4.11 -3.96 -18.97
CA SER A 78 -3.80 -5.23 -19.64
C SER A 78 -5.00 -6.17 -19.71
N PHE A 79 -5.82 -6.22 -18.65
CA PHE A 79 -7.04 -7.00 -18.61
C PHE A 79 -8.08 -6.48 -19.62
N LEU A 80 -8.31 -5.16 -19.65
CA LEU A 80 -9.25 -4.53 -20.58
C LEU A 80 -8.86 -4.74 -22.04
N LEU A 81 -7.58 -4.56 -22.39
CA LEU A 81 -7.07 -4.80 -23.74
C LEU A 81 -7.23 -6.26 -24.17
N THR A 82 -7.00 -7.20 -23.24
CA THR A 82 -7.20 -8.63 -23.51
C THR A 82 -8.67 -8.96 -23.74
N LYS A 83 -9.58 -8.35 -22.96
CA LYS A 83 -11.03 -8.52 -23.12
C LYS A 83 -11.51 -7.99 -24.47
N TYR A 84 -11.12 -6.77 -24.83
CA TYR A 84 -11.50 -6.15 -26.10
C TYR A 84 -11.01 -6.96 -27.32
N LYS A 85 -9.78 -7.49 -27.27
CA LYS A 85 -9.24 -8.33 -28.35
C LYS A 85 -10.05 -9.63 -28.52
N LYS A 86 -10.54 -10.23 -27.44
CA LYS A 86 -11.39 -11.42 -27.50
C LYS A 86 -12.76 -11.11 -28.11
N GLU A 87 -13.37 -9.99 -27.75
CA GLU A 87 -14.67 -9.57 -28.30
C GLU A 87 -14.61 -9.27 -29.80
N LYS A 88 -13.50 -8.72 -30.30
CA LYS A 88 -13.33 -8.43 -31.74
C LYS A 88 -13.04 -9.68 -32.60
N GLN A 89 -12.69 -10.81 -31.98
CA GLN A 89 -12.39 -12.08 -32.66
C GLN A 89 -13.54 -13.09 -32.59
N SER A 90 -14.62 -12.78 -31.86
CA SER A 90 -15.87 -13.54 -31.80
C SER A 90 -16.93 -12.93 -32.71
#